data_AF-A0A7Y2UA80-F1
#
_entry.id   AF-A0A7Y2UA80-F1
#
_cell.length_a   1.000
_cell.length_b   1.000
_cell.length_c   1.000
_cell.angle_alpha   90.00
_cell.angle_beta   90.00
_cell.angle_gamma   90.00
#
_symmetry.space_group_name_H-M   'P 1'
#
loop_
_entity.id
_entity.type
_entity.pdbx_description
1 polymer ?
#
loop_
_entity_poly.entity_id
_entity_poly.type
_entity_poly.pdbx_seq_one_letter_code
_entity_poly.pdbx_strand_id
1 'polypeptide(L)'
;NCLALKKPWIMASCIRMEGQIMYLRPDLPEQPCYRCAYGSAPDTLEDCPGAGIFAPVAGIVGAAAAHFALSGLAGKPPPAGIHLFDAANWQWQSLKIGKQTGCRDCA
;
A
#
# COMPACT_ATOMS: atom_id res chain seq x y z
N ASN A 1 -5.44 16.27 -3.16
CA ASN A 1 -4.79 15.29 -2.25
C ASN A 1 -5.90 14.41 -1.63
N CYS A 2 -5.83 13.08 -1.77
CA CYS A 2 -6.84 12.15 -1.24
C CYS A 2 -7.01 12.25 0.28
N LEU A 3 -5.93 12.53 1.01
CA LEU A 3 -5.93 12.70 2.45
C LEU A 3 -6.78 13.90 2.87
N ALA A 4 -6.53 15.07 2.28
CA ALA A 4 -7.29 16.30 2.53
C ALA A 4 -8.78 16.17 2.16
N LEU A 5 -9.08 15.36 1.14
CA LEU A 5 -10.46 15.09 0.70
C LEU A 5 -11.12 13.92 1.44
N LYS A 6 -10.42 13.28 2.39
CA LYS A 6 -10.87 12.06 3.08
C LYS A 6 -11.37 10.97 2.13
N LYS A 7 -10.71 10.83 0.97
CA LYS A 7 -11.09 9.81 -0.03
C LYS A 7 -10.27 8.54 0.17
N PRO A 8 -10.92 7.37 0.33
CA PRO A 8 -10.26 6.08 0.25
C PRO A 8 -9.41 5.95 -1.02
N TRP A 9 -8.25 5.31 -0.90
CA TRP A 9 -7.39 5.05 -2.04
C TRP A 9 -6.55 3.80 -1.83
N ILE A 10 -5.97 3.31 -2.92
CA ILE A 10 -5.15 2.10 -2.92
C ILE A 10 -3.76 2.48 -3.38
N MET A 11 -2.77 2.10 -2.59
CA MET A 11 -1.38 2.11 -3.01
C MET A 11 -1.03 0.72 -3.51
N ALA A 12 -0.37 0.65 -4.66
CA ALA A 12 0.24 -0.57 -5.16
C ALA A 12 1.60 -0.26 -5.76
N SER A 13 2.60 -1.07 -5.46
CA SER A 13 3.97 -0.93 -5.96
C SER A 13 4.59 -2.29 -6.22
N CYS A 14 5.61 -2.32 -7.08
CA CYS A 14 6.30 -3.55 -7.46
C CYS A 14 7.75 -3.23 -7.81
N ILE A 15 8.67 -4.13 -7.45
CA ILE A 15 10.09 -4.05 -7.78
C ILE A 15 10.69 -5.46 -7.77
N ARG A 16 11.57 -5.79 -8.73
CA ARG A 16 12.15 -7.14 -8.86
C ARG A 16 11.05 -8.22 -8.92
N MET A 17 10.99 -9.09 -7.90
CA MET A 17 9.99 -10.16 -7.75
C MET A 17 9.02 -9.89 -6.59
N GLU A 18 8.94 -8.65 -6.14
CA GLU A 18 8.17 -8.24 -4.97
C GLU A 18 7.05 -7.29 -5.36
N GLY A 19 5.92 -7.44 -4.68
CA GLY A 19 4.75 -6.61 -4.82
C GLY A 19 4.26 -6.12 -3.46
N GLN A 20 3.60 -4.97 -3.47
CA GLN A 20 2.99 -4.44 -2.26
C GLN A 20 1.67 -3.77 -2.56
N ILE A 21 0.69 -3.92 -1.65
CA ILE A 21 -0.63 -3.30 -1.72
C ILE A 21 -1.06 -2.79 -0.35
N MET A 22 -1.70 -1.61 -0.32
CA MET A 22 -2.34 -1.06 0.87
C MET A 22 -3.69 -0.45 0.51
N TYR A 23 -4.71 -0.70 1.32
CA TYR A 23 -5.98 0.04 1.29
C TYR A 23 -5.99 1.11 2.37
N LEU A 24 -6.04 2.38 1.96
CA LEU A 24 -5.92 3.52 2.85
C LEU A 24 -7.27 4.20 3.02
N ARG A 25 -7.68 4.37 4.29
CA ARG A 25 -9.01 4.86 4.68
C ARG A 25 -8.94 6.14 5.53
N PRO A 26 -8.57 7.29 4.92
CA PRO A 26 -8.49 8.57 5.64
C PRO A 26 -9.86 9.13 6.06
N ASP A 27 -10.95 8.50 5.61
CA ASP A 27 -12.30 8.73 6.09
C ASP A 27 -12.55 8.15 7.50
N LEU A 28 -11.68 7.25 7.99
CA LEU A 28 -11.77 6.63 9.30
C LEU A 28 -10.75 7.23 10.28
N PRO A 29 -11.15 7.68 11.50
CA PRO A 29 -10.27 8.42 12.41
C PRO A 29 -9.00 7.69 12.85
N GLU A 30 -9.08 6.38 13.07
CA GLU A 30 -8.00 5.56 13.66
C GLU A 30 -7.10 4.87 12.61
N GLN A 31 -7.33 5.11 11.32
CA GLN A 31 -6.55 4.44 10.28
C GLN A 31 -5.23 5.17 10.00
N PRO A 32 -4.10 4.44 9.86
CA PRO A 32 -2.83 5.04 9.48
C PRO A 32 -2.87 5.57 8.04
N CYS A 33 -2.21 6.70 7.80
CA CYS A 33 -1.94 7.15 6.44
C CYS A 33 -0.65 6.50 5.89
N TYR A 34 -0.35 6.76 4.61
CA TYR A 34 0.90 6.30 4.00
C TYR A 34 2.15 6.74 4.78
N ARG A 35 2.18 7.98 5.29
CA ARG A 35 3.30 8.47 6.12
C ARG A 35 3.42 7.76 7.46
N CYS A 36 2.32 7.28 8.06
CA CYS A 36 2.41 6.46 9.26
C CYS A 36 3.16 5.14 9.02
N ALA A 37 3.05 4.59 7.80
CA ALA A 37 3.69 3.34 7.42
C ALA A 37 5.19 3.51 7.11
N TYR A 38 5.56 4.57 6.38
CA TYR A 38 6.91 4.74 5.84
C TYR A 38 7.72 5.89 6.46
N GLY A 39 7.12 6.70 7.34
CA GLY A 39 7.76 7.87 7.90
C GLY A 39 8.14 8.90 6.82
N SER A 40 9.30 9.53 7.01
CA SER A 40 9.92 10.40 6.01
C SER A 40 10.74 9.55 5.05
N ALA A 41 10.67 9.84 3.75
CA ALA A 41 11.54 9.17 2.78
C ALA A 41 13.01 9.38 3.19
N PRO A 42 13.84 8.33 3.24
CA PRO A 42 15.27 8.49 3.47
C PRO A 42 15.90 9.27 2.32
N ASP A 43 16.92 10.09 2.61
CA ASP A 43 17.62 10.93 1.62
C ASP A 43 18.29 10.11 0.50
N THR A 44 18.48 8.81 0.73
CA THR A 44 19.03 7.85 -0.24
C THR A 44 17.92 6.93 -0.74
N LEU A 45 17.09 7.42 -1.66
CA LEU A 45 16.30 6.53 -2.50
C LEU A 45 17.26 5.93 -3.52
N GLU A 46 17.56 4.63 -3.42
CA GLU A 46 18.25 3.94 -4.51
C GLU A 46 17.45 4.14 -5.80
N ASP A 47 18.13 4.59 -6.84
CA ASP A 47 17.52 4.93 -8.12
C ASP A 47 16.76 3.72 -8.69
N CYS A 48 15.43 3.81 -8.68
CA CYS A 48 14.49 2.82 -9.22
C CYS A 48 14.77 2.28 -10.65
N PRO A 49 15.53 2.93 -11.57
CA PRO A 49 15.74 2.37 -12.89
C PRO A 49 16.61 1.10 -12.93
N GLY A 50 17.41 0.80 -11.89
CA GLY A 50 18.42 -0.26 -11.95
C GLY A 50 17.93 -1.70 -11.69
N ALA A 51 16.80 -1.88 -10.99
CA ALA A 51 16.40 -3.19 -10.48
C ALA A 51 15.46 -3.99 -11.39
N GLY A 52 14.78 -3.32 -12.33
CA GLY A 52 13.75 -3.93 -13.17
C GLY A 52 12.55 -4.48 -12.40
N ILE A 53 11.59 -5.05 -13.14
CA ILE A 53 10.40 -5.70 -12.59
C ILE A 53 10.08 -6.96 -13.39
N PHE A 54 9.80 -8.05 -12.69
CA PHE A 54 9.28 -9.26 -13.31
C PHE A 54 7.81 -9.03 -13.68
N ALA A 55 7.53 -8.87 -14.98
CA ALA A 55 6.23 -8.42 -15.49
C ALA A 55 4.99 -9.15 -14.89
N PRO A 56 5.01 -10.49 -14.63
CA PRO A 56 3.90 -11.17 -13.97
C PRO A 56 3.54 -10.62 -12.58
N VAL A 57 4.52 -10.12 -11.83
CA VAL A 57 4.29 -9.49 -10.52
C VAL A 57 3.39 -8.26 -10.67
N ALA A 58 3.66 -7.41 -11.65
CA ALA A 58 2.84 -6.23 -11.94
C ALA A 58 1.39 -6.64 -12.29
N GLY A 59 1.21 -7.72 -13.04
CA GLY A 59 -0.11 -8.26 -13.38
C GLY A 59 -0.88 -8.74 -12.14
N ILE A 60 -0.23 -9.55 -11.29
CA ILE A 60 -0.82 -10.08 -10.06
C ILE A 60 -1.20 -8.94 -9.10
N VAL A 61 -0.27 -8.01 -8.87
CA VAL A 61 -0.46 -6.88 -7.95
C VAL A 61 -1.53 -5.92 -8.48
N GLY A 62 -1.55 -5.65 -9.80
CA GLY A 62 -2.58 -4.84 -10.42
C GLY A 62 -3.98 -5.45 -10.29
N ALA A 63 -4.11 -6.77 -10.49
CA ALA A 63 -5.37 -7.47 -10.30
C ALA A 63 -5.82 -7.45 -8.82
N ALA A 64 -4.90 -7.62 -7.88
CA ALA A 64 -5.19 -7.53 -6.45
C ALA A 64 -5.58 -6.10 -6.02
N ALA A 65 -4.97 -5.05 -6.60
CA ALA A 65 -5.39 -3.67 -6.40
C ALA A 65 -6.80 -3.42 -6.96
N ALA A 66 -7.14 -3.98 -8.12
CA ALA A 66 -8.49 -3.93 -8.65
C ALA A 66 -9.50 -4.65 -7.73
N HIS A 67 -9.13 -5.82 -7.18
CA HIS A 67 -9.94 -6.50 -6.16
C HIS A 67 -10.16 -5.61 -4.94
N PHE A 68 -9.14 -4.93 -4.43
CA PHE A 68 -9.27 -4.01 -3.29
C PHE A 68 -10.26 -2.88 -3.59
N ALA A 69 -10.21 -2.33 -4.81
CA ALA A 69 -11.12 -1.27 -5.24
C ALA A 69 -12.56 -1.76 -5.30
N LEU A 70 -12.80 -2.88 -5.99
CA LEU A 70 -14.14 -3.45 -6.19
C LEU A 70 -14.75 -3.90 -4.86
N SER A 71 -13.98 -4.61 -4.02
CA SER A 71 -14.42 -5.05 -2.69
C SER A 71 -14.74 -3.85 -1.79
N GLY A 72 -13.90 -2.80 -1.83
CA GLY A 72 -14.15 -1.55 -1.11
C GLY A 72 -15.43 -0.83 -1.56
N LEU A 73 -15.68 -0.73 -2.87
CA LEU A 73 -16.90 -0.15 -3.42
C LEU A 73 -18.15 -0.98 -3.10
N ALA A 74 -18.01 -2.31 -3.02
CA ALA A 74 -19.06 -3.23 -2.62
C ALA A 74 -19.36 -3.23 -1.11
N GLY A 75 -18.72 -2.34 -0.32
CA GLY A 75 -18.90 -2.26 1.13
C GLY A 75 -18.22 -3.39 1.92
N LYS A 76 -17.33 -4.15 1.28
CA LYS A 76 -16.54 -5.23 1.89
C LYS A 76 -15.06 -4.89 1.79
N PRO A 77 -14.57 -3.89 2.55
CA PRO A 77 -13.21 -3.43 2.40
C PRO A 77 -12.21 -4.55 2.67
N PRO A 78 -11.10 -4.60 1.92
CA PRO A 78 -10.01 -5.53 2.19
C PRO A 78 -9.38 -5.27 3.57
N PRO A 79 -8.60 -6.24 4.11
CA PRO A 79 -7.94 -6.07 5.40
C PRO A 79 -7.06 -4.81 5.43
N ALA A 80 -6.98 -4.17 6.59
CA ALA A 80 -6.09 -3.04 6.79
C ALA A 80 -4.64 -3.51 6.97
N GLY A 81 -3.69 -2.69 6.52
CA GLY A 81 -2.25 -2.93 6.65
C GLY A 81 -1.52 -2.91 5.33
N ILE A 82 -0.29 -3.40 5.37
CA ILE A 82 0.53 -3.66 4.19
C ILE A 82 0.40 -5.13 3.83
N HIS A 83 0.10 -5.41 2.56
CA HIS A 83 0.16 -6.75 2.00
C HIS A 83 1.35 -6.85 1.05
N LEU A 84 2.27 -7.75 1.36
CA LEU A 84 3.47 -8.03 0.58
C LEU A 84 3.28 -9.32 -0.20
N PHE A 85 3.69 -9.31 -1.45
CA PHE A 85 3.76 -10.47 -2.32
C PHE A 85 5.21 -10.75 -2.67
N ASP A 86 5.68 -11.94 -2.31
CA ASP A 86 6.97 -12.47 -2.71
C ASP A 86 6.73 -13.52 -3.80
N ALA A 87 7.07 -13.20 -5.04
CA ALA A 87 6.89 -14.12 -6.16
C ALA A 87 7.98 -15.20 -6.24
N ALA A 88 9.14 -15.00 -5.60
CA ALA A 88 10.22 -15.99 -5.58
C ALA A 88 9.85 -17.19 -4.71
N ASN A 89 9.20 -16.92 -3.57
CA ASN A 89 8.72 -17.96 -2.65
C ASN A 89 7.21 -18.25 -2.77
N TRP A 90 6.51 -17.51 -3.63
CA TRP A 90 5.06 -17.57 -3.80
C TRP A 90 4.29 -17.38 -2.47
N GLN A 91 4.62 -16.31 -1.75
CA GLN A 91 4.05 -16.03 -0.44
C GLN A 91 3.35 -14.66 -0.38
N TRP A 92 2.26 -14.63 0.40
CA TRP A 92 1.61 -13.39 0.81
C TRP A 92 1.80 -13.18 2.30
N GLN A 93 2.25 -11.99 2.68
CA GLN A 93 2.42 -11.59 4.07
C GLN A 93 1.62 -10.32 4.34
N SER A 94 1.04 -10.22 5.53
CA SER A 94 0.27 -9.05 5.95
C SER A 94 0.88 -8.46 7.20
N LEU A 95 1.22 -7.17 7.15
CA LEU A 95 1.78 -6.42 8.25
C LEU A 95 0.76 -5.41 8.75
N LYS A 96 0.51 -5.44 10.06
CA LYS A 96 -0.35 -4.46 10.72
C LYS A 96 0.43 -3.15 10.92
N ILE A 97 -0.27 -2.03 10.76
CA ILE A 97 0.28 -0.69 10.95
C ILE A 97 -0.67 0.09 11.84
N GLY A 98 -0.10 0.82 12.80
CA GLY A 98 -0.83 1.74 13.66
C GLY A 98 -0.73 3.18 13.17
N LYS A 99 -1.79 3.97 13.43
CA LYS A 99 -1.74 5.42 13.28
C LYS A 99 -0.70 6.01 14.25
N GLN A 100 0.16 6.88 13.74
CA GLN A 100 1.17 7.58 14.54
C GLN A 100 0.56 8.85 15.15
N THR A 101 0.69 9.04 16.47
CA THR A 101 0.06 10.15 17.22
C THR A 101 0.54 11.54 16.78
N GLY A 102 1.77 11.66 16.30
CA GLY A 102 2.36 12.91 15.81
C GLY A 102 2.50 12.99 14.28
N CYS A 103 1.70 12.22 13.52
CA CYS A 103 1.85 12.20 12.07
C CYS A 103 1.51 13.55 11.44
N ARG A 104 2.49 14.20 10.79
CA ARG A 104 2.30 15.51 10.15
C ARG A 104 1.22 15.56 9.06
N ASP A 105 0.82 14.40 8.54
CA ASP A 105 -0.16 14.31 7.45
C ASP A 105 -1.57 14.01 7.97
N CYS A 106 -1.72 13.17 9.01
CA CYS A 106 -3.03 12.66 9.45
C CYS A 106 -3.29 12.75 10.97
N ALA A 107 -2.46 13.49 11.70
CA ALA A 107 -2.78 13.90 13.08
C ALA A 107 -3.98 14.85 13.09
#